data_AF-A0A4P5QSG8-F1
#
_entry.id   AF-A0A4P5QSG8-F1
#
_cell.length_a   1.000
_cell.length_b   1.000
_cell.length_c   1.000
_cell.angle_alpha   90.00
_cell.angle_beta   90.00
_cell.angle_gamma   90.00
#
_symmetry.space_group_name_H-M   'P 1'
#
loop_
_entity.id
_entity.type
_entity.pdbx_description
1 polymer ?
#
loop_
_entity_poly.entity_id
_entity_poly.type
_entity_poly.pdbx_seq_one_letter_code
_entity_poly.pdbx_strand_id
1 'polypeptide(L)'
;MKAFFVAAAAALLVPAQACVNISDVNLDGKKMEFGEDMVWASKASLMPHAANTVSFQKREKELAAKMAGKPTIRERSDYGGVLVFLGQFAKAREVLEAAEQAEPGDYAVASNLGTAYELLGENAKALEWIRKGIERKADSHRGTEWVHVKILEAKIALASDPKWLETHTVLGLDYGSDARPVRVGEPPAAKEKYTVLHGLSYQLRERLKFVKAPDPLVGDLLFNLANETAVLGAAQQALGIYDLAADYNAPDAALLKKRADYVRSITAKGKKRR
;
A
#
# COMPACT_ATOMS: atom_id res chain seq x y z
N MET A 1 16.46 -70.86 4.84
CA MET A 1 16.84 -69.63 4.12
C MET A 1 15.80 -68.57 4.44
N LYS A 2 16.14 -67.54 5.25
CA LYS A 2 15.21 -66.46 5.60
C LYS A 2 15.49 -65.27 4.68
N ALA A 3 14.51 -64.86 3.90
CA ALA A 3 14.57 -63.71 3.01
C ALA A 3 14.54 -62.41 3.83
N PHE A 4 15.51 -61.52 3.60
CA PHE A 4 15.47 -60.15 4.09
C PHE A 4 14.72 -59.28 3.08
N PHE A 5 13.59 -58.72 3.49
CA PHE A 5 12.94 -57.62 2.77
C PHE A 5 13.67 -56.32 3.12
N VAL A 6 14.22 -55.65 2.11
CA VAL A 6 14.69 -54.27 2.22
C VAL A 6 13.48 -53.35 2.04
N ALA A 7 13.01 -52.74 3.12
CA ALA A 7 12.03 -51.67 3.05
C ALA A 7 12.75 -50.38 2.62
N ALA A 8 12.55 -49.97 1.37
CA ALA A 8 12.96 -48.65 0.90
C ALA A 8 12.04 -47.60 1.54
N ALA A 9 12.56 -46.87 2.53
CA ALA A 9 11.88 -45.71 3.09
C ALA A 9 11.87 -44.58 2.04
N ALA A 10 10.73 -44.37 1.38
CA ALA A 10 10.51 -43.21 0.56
C ALA A 10 10.48 -41.97 1.47
N ALA A 11 11.58 -41.22 1.50
CA ALA A 11 11.64 -39.92 2.16
C ALA A 11 10.71 -38.96 1.41
N LEU A 12 9.53 -38.70 1.99
CA LEU A 12 8.66 -37.60 1.58
C LEU A 12 9.41 -36.30 1.82
N LEU A 13 9.93 -35.70 0.75
CA LEU A 13 10.49 -34.36 0.76
C LEU A 13 9.35 -33.37 1.06
N VAL A 14 9.21 -33.00 2.33
CA VAL A 14 8.40 -31.84 2.72
C VAL A 14 9.12 -30.61 2.14
N PRO A 15 8.45 -29.77 1.33
CA PRO A 15 9.09 -28.56 0.83
C PRO A 15 9.52 -27.70 2.01
N ALA A 16 10.81 -27.39 2.09
CA ALA A 16 11.35 -26.49 3.09
C ALA A 16 10.68 -25.12 2.91
N GLN A 17 9.76 -24.77 3.82
CA GLN A 17 9.29 -23.40 3.95
C GLN A 17 10.50 -22.56 4.37
N ALA A 18 10.94 -21.65 3.50
CA ALA A 18 12.02 -20.74 3.82
C ALA A 18 11.50 -19.70 4.83
N CYS A 19 11.57 -20.01 6.13
CA CYS A 19 11.28 -19.04 7.19
C CYS A 19 12.42 -18.01 7.23
N VAL A 20 12.22 -16.86 6.59
CA VAL A 20 13.16 -15.74 6.65
C VAL A 20 12.81 -14.86 7.84
N ASN A 21 13.71 -14.80 8.83
CA ASN A 21 13.58 -13.89 9.96
C ASN A 21 14.49 -12.67 9.75
N ILE A 22 13.92 -11.48 9.92
CA ILE A 22 14.68 -10.23 9.96
C ILE A 22 14.69 -9.70 11.40
N SER A 23 15.72 -8.92 11.75
CA SER A 23 15.79 -8.31 13.08
C SER A 23 15.86 -6.80 13.02
N ASP A 24 15.21 -6.15 13.99
CA ASP A 24 15.19 -4.70 14.16
C ASP A 24 15.34 -4.32 15.64
N VAL A 25 15.32 -3.03 15.95
CA VAL A 25 15.30 -2.45 17.29
C VAL A 25 13.91 -1.85 17.53
N ASN A 26 13.27 -2.22 18.64
CA ASN A 26 12.00 -1.64 19.03
C ASN A 26 12.15 -0.29 19.74
N LEU A 27 11.04 0.34 20.11
CA LEU A 27 11.01 1.62 20.80
C LEU A 27 11.71 1.61 22.19
N ASP A 28 11.96 0.44 22.78
CA ASP A 28 12.73 0.30 24.03
C ASP A 28 14.24 0.13 23.81
N GLY A 29 14.70 0.14 22.56
CA GLY A 29 16.10 -0.12 22.22
C GLY A 29 16.47 -1.61 22.29
N LYS A 30 15.49 -2.52 22.36
CA LYS A 30 15.72 -3.97 22.40
C LYS A 30 15.67 -4.55 20.99
N LYS A 31 16.52 -5.55 20.73
CA LYS A 31 16.46 -6.32 19.48
C LYS A 31 15.16 -7.13 19.44
N MET A 32 14.48 -7.09 18.31
CA MET A 32 13.29 -7.87 18.00
C MET A 32 13.51 -8.67 16.71
N GLU A 33 12.82 -9.79 16.57
CA GLU A 33 12.79 -10.59 15.35
C GLU A 33 11.38 -10.58 14.77
N PHE A 34 11.31 -10.56 13.44
CA PHE A 34 10.06 -10.47 12.67
C PHE A 34 10.08 -11.44 11.51
N GLY A 35 8.89 -11.92 11.14
CA GLY A 35 8.67 -12.67 9.90
C GLY A 35 8.41 -11.77 8.69
N GLU A 36 7.94 -12.39 7.60
CA GLU A 36 7.77 -11.77 6.28
C GLU A 36 6.82 -10.55 6.28
N ASP A 37 5.82 -10.52 7.16
CA ASP A 37 4.82 -9.42 7.23
C ASP A 37 5.47 -8.03 7.37
N MET A 38 6.61 -7.95 8.06
CA MET A 38 7.33 -6.70 8.30
C MET A 38 8.26 -6.30 7.14
N VAL A 39 8.54 -7.18 6.18
CA VAL A 39 9.41 -6.90 5.00
C VAL A 39 8.82 -5.79 4.11
N TRP A 40 7.50 -5.62 4.16
CA TRP A 40 6.78 -4.62 3.36
C TRP A 40 6.84 -3.20 3.94
N ALA A 41 7.40 -3.03 5.13
CA ALA A 41 7.41 -1.79 5.89
C ALA A 41 8.77 -1.07 5.85
N SER A 42 9.31 -0.84 4.65
CA SER A 42 10.58 -0.13 4.47
C SER A 42 10.52 0.87 3.33
N LYS A 43 11.36 1.91 3.37
CA LYS A 43 11.51 2.87 2.25
C LYS A 43 11.80 2.15 0.93
N ALA A 44 12.67 1.15 0.95
CA ALA A 44 13.04 0.38 -0.25
C ALA A 44 11.84 -0.38 -0.84
N SER A 45 11.02 -1.00 0.01
CA SER A 45 9.82 -1.74 -0.41
C SER A 45 8.72 -0.82 -0.96
N LEU A 46 8.71 0.47 -0.58
CA LEU A 46 7.75 1.47 -1.05
C LEU A 46 8.15 2.11 -2.38
N MET A 47 9.45 2.22 -2.66
CA MET A 47 9.91 2.87 -3.88
C MET A 47 9.48 2.05 -5.09
N PRO A 48 8.77 2.66 -6.06
CA PRO A 48 8.41 1.95 -7.27
C PRO A 48 9.70 1.54 -7.98
N HIS A 49 9.83 0.25 -8.29
CA HIS A 49 10.75 -0.14 -9.35
C HIS A 49 10.32 0.56 -10.63
N ALA A 50 11.28 0.98 -11.47
CA ALA A 50 10.97 1.61 -12.74
C ALA A 50 9.95 0.74 -13.49
N ALA A 51 8.70 1.23 -13.58
CA ALA A 51 7.68 0.59 -14.37
C ALA A 51 8.26 0.45 -15.77
N ASN A 52 8.31 -0.77 -16.30
CA ASN A 52 8.87 -0.99 -17.62
C ASN A 52 7.88 -0.43 -18.64
N THR A 53 7.96 0.87 -18.90
CA THR A 53 7.08 1.59 -19.84
C THR A 53 7.05 0.89 -21.20
N VAL A 54 8.17 0.30 -21.63
CA VAL A 54 8.26 -0.48 -22.86
C VAL A 54 7.38 -1.73 -22.80
N SER A 55 7.34 -2.46 -21.67
CA SER A 55 6.44 -3.62 -21.53
C SER A 55 4.97 -3.20 -21.52
N PHE A 56 4.63 -2.09 -20.87
CA PHE A 56 3.26 -1.57 -20.87
C PHE A 56 2.83 -1.06 -22.25
N GLN A 57 3.70 -0.38 -22.99
CA GLN A 57 3.43 0.05 -24.37
C GLN A 57 3.23 -1.13 -25.32
N LYS A 58 4.04 -2.19 -25.18
CA LYS A 58 3.84 -3.42 -25.95
C LYS A 58 2.48 -4.04 -25.63
N ARG A 59 2.15 -4.15 -24.33
CA ARG A 59 0.88 -4.71 -23.87
C ARG A 59 -0.33 -3.87 -24.31
N GLU A 60 -0.21 -2.56 -24.31
CA GLU A 60 -1.23 -1.63 -24.80
C GLU A 60 -1.56 -1.92 -26.25
N LYS A 61 -0.56 -2.04 -27.12
CA LYS A 61 -0.76 -2.37 -28.55
C LYS A 61 -1.44 -3.72 -28.75
N GLU A 62 -1.02 -4.74 -27.99
CA GLU A 62 -1.62 -6.08 -28.04
C GLU A 62 -3.11 -6.05 -27.67
N LEU A 63 -3.48 -5.31 -26.63
CA LEU A 63 -4.86 -5.20 -26.16
C LEU A 63 -5.69 -4.29 -27.06
N ALA A 64 -5.13 -3.18 -27.54
CA ALA A 64 -5.79 -2.26 -28.47
C ALA A 64 -6.25 -2.96 -29.75
N ALA A 65 -5.42 -3.86 -30.32
CA ALA A 65 -5.77 -4.64 -31.50
C ALA A 65 -7.01 -5.53 -31.29
N LYS A 66 -7.27 -5.96 -30.05
CA LYS A 66 -8.44 -6.78 -29.70
C LYS A 66 -9.72 -5.96 -29.53
N MET A 67 -9.61 -4.66 -29.27
CA MET A 67 -10.76 -3.79 -29.02
C MET A 67 -11.67 -3.63 -30.25
N ALA A 68 -11.14 -3.83 -31.46
CA ALA A 68 -11.92 -3.81 -32.70
C ALA A 68 -12.81 -5.05 -32.91
N GLY A 69 -12.60 -6.11 -32.13
CA GLY A 69 -13.37 -7.35 -32.22
C GLY A 69 -14.47 -7.44 -31.15
N LYS A 70 -14.55 -8.60 -30.50
CA LYS A 70 -15.43 -8.86 -29.35
C LYS A 70 -14.57 -9.13 -28.11
N PRO A 71 -13.91 -8.10 -27.54
CA PRO A 71 -13.05 -8.29 -26.38
C PRO A 71 -13.87 -8.72 -25.18
N THR A 72 -13.33 -9.65 -24.41
CA THR A 72 -13.90 -10.07 -23.12
C THR A 72 -13.85 -8.92 -22.10
N ILE A 73 -14.69 -8.99 -21.06
CA ILE A 73 -14.65 -8.01 -19.96
C ILE A 73 -13.26 -7.92 -19.32
N ARG A 74 -12.58 -9.06 -19.18
CA ARG A 74 -11.20 -9.13 -18.68
C ARG A 74 -10.22 -8.39 -19.59
N GLU A 75 -10.33 -8.54 -20.91
CA GLU A 75 -9.44 -7.82 -21.84
C GLU A 75 -9.69 -6.32 -21.85
N ARG A 76 -10.95 -5.88 -21.68
CA ARG A 76 -11.28 -4.46 -21.51
C ARG A 76 -10.72 -3.90 -20.19
N SER A 77 -10.87 -4.65 -19.10
CA SER A 77 -10.34 -4.29 -17.78
C SER A 77 -8.81 -4.21 -17.80
N ASP A 78 -8.14 -5.22 -18.36
CA ASP A 78 -6.68 -5.24 -18.56
C ASP A 78 -6.24 -4.04 -19.42
N TYR A 79 -6.99 -3.71 -20.48
CA TYR A 79 -6.67 -2.57 -21.34
C TYR A 79 -6.77 -1.24 -20.58
N GLY A 80 -7.85 -1.04 -19.84
CA GLY A 80 -8.02 0.12 -18.96
C GLY A 80 -6.89 0.23 -17.93
N GLY A 81 -6.53 -0.86 -17.26
CA GLY A 81 -5.42 -0.89 -16.30
C GLY A 81 -4.07 -0.54 -16.93
N VAL A 82 -3.77 -1.06 -18.12
CA VAL A 82 -2.55 -0.71 -18.87
C VAL A 82 -2.54 0.77 -19.28
N LEU A 83 -3.70 1.31 -19.69
CA LEU A 83 -3.83 2.73 -20.00
C LEU A 83 -3.57 3.60 -18.75
N VAL A 84 -4.03 3.18 -17.57
CA VAL A 84 -3.69 3.84 -16.29
C VAL A 84 -2.18 3.83 -16.06
N PHE A 85 -1.49 2.69 -16.19
CA PHE A 85 -0.04 2.63 -16.03
C PHE A 85 0.73 3.51 -17.03
N LEU A 86 0.15 3.78 -18.20
CA LEU A 86 0.70 4.65 -19.24
C LEU A 86 0.30 6.13 -19.09
N GLY A 87 -0.43 6.50 -18.04
CA GLY A 87 -0.88 7.87 -17.83
C GLY A 87 -2.06 8.31 -18.70
N GLN A 88 -2.68 7.41 -19.46
CA GLN A 88 -3.78 7.69 -20.38
C GLN A 88 -5.13 7.60 -19.67
N PHE A 89 -5.31 8.37 -18.60
CA PHE A 89 -6.44 8.22 -17.66
C PHE A 89 -7.81 8.46 -18.29
N ALA A 90 -7.94 9.46 -19.17
CA ALA A 90 -9.20 9.74 -19.86
C ALA A 90 -9.64 8.57 -20.75
N LYS A 91 -8.71 8.02 -21.52
CA LYS A 91 -8.95 6.84 -22.36
C LYS A 91 -9.25 5.59 -21.53
N ALA A 92 -8.55 5.42 -20.40
CA ALA A 92 -8.82 4.34 -19.47
C ALA A 92 -10.27 4.43 -18.95
N ARG A 93 -10.70 5.62 -18.50
CA ARG A 93 -12.09 5.86 -18.06
C ARG A 93 -13.09 5.50 -19.16
N GLU A 94 -12.92 5.99 -20.38
CA GLU A 94 -13.84 5.70 -21.50
C GLU A 94 -13.97 4.20 -21.80
N VAL A 95 -12.83 3.49 -21.89
CA VAL A 95 -12.81 2.04 -22.12
C VAL A 95 -13.52 1.30 -21.01
N LEU A 96 -13.28 1.68 -19.76
CA LEU A 96 -13.82 0.99 -18.59
C LEU A 96 -15.30 1.32 -18.37
N GLU A 97 -15.75 2.54 -18.66
CA GLU A 97 -17.17 2.91 -18.63
C GLU A 97 -17.95 2.11 -19.68
N ALA A 98 -17.41 2.00 -20.89
CA ALA A 98 -18.00 1.16 -21.95
C ALA A 98 -17.96 -0.33 -21.60
N ALA A 99 -16.97 -0.78 -20.84
CA ALA A 99 -16.87 -2.17 -20.36
C ALA A 99 -17.98 -2.47 -19.34
N GLU A 100 -18.14 -1.60 -18.34
CA GLU A 100 -19.18 -1.71 -17.32
C GLU A 100 -20.59 -1.59 -17.92
N GLN A 101 -20.79 -0.72 -18.91
CA GLN A 101 -22.08 -0.59 -19.60
C GLN A 101 -22.44 -1.86 -20.38
N ALA A 102 -21.46 -2.51 -20.99
CA ALA A 102 -21.68 -3.72 -21.78
C ALA A 102 -21.88 -4.96 -20.89
N GLU A 103 -21.11 -5.07 -19.80
CA GLU A 103 -21.14 -6.19 -18.87
C GLU A 103 -20.89 -5.69 -17.43
N PRO A 104 -21.95 -5.31 -16.70
CA PRO A 104 -21.80 -4.72 -15.36
C PRO A 104 -21.44 -5.77 -14.32
N GLY A 105 -20.81 -5.33 -13.22
CA GLY A 105 -20.58 -6.17 -12.04
C GLY A 105 -19.17 -6.76 -11.90
N ASP A 106 -18.27 -6.53 -12.86
CA ASP A 106 -16.87 -6.95 -12.73
C ASP A 106 -16.13 -6.07 -11.71
N TYR A 107 -15.47 -6.69 -10.72
CA TYR A 107 -14.78 -5.95 -9.66
C TYR A 107 -13.52 -5.22 -10.17
N ALA A 108 -12.83 -5.79 -11.16
CA ALA A 108 -11.60 -5.22 -11.69
C ALA A 108 -11.91 -3.98 -12.54
N VAL A 109 -13.00 -4.01 -13.31
CA VAL A 109 -13.53 -2.82 -13.99
C VAL A 109 -13.89 -1.73 -12.98
N ALA A 110 -14.64 -2.05 -11.91
CA ALA A 110 -14.97 -1.06 -10.88
C ALA A 110 -13.73 -0.46 -10.21
N SER A 111 -12.76 -1.29 -9.84
CA SER A 111 -11.53 -0.82 -9.20
C SER A 111 -10.67 0.03 -10.13
N ASN A 112 -10.50 -0.38 -11.40
CA ASN A 112 -9.79 0.40 -12.40
C ASN A 112 -10.52 1.71 -12.75
N LEU A 113 -11.86 1.73 -12.77
CA LEU A 113 -12.65 2.95 -12.92
C LEU A 113 -12.38 3.91 -11.77
N GLY A 114 -12.44 3.41 -10.53
CA GLY A 114 -12.16 4.20 -9.34
C GLY A 114 -10.80 4.88 -9.42
N THR A 115 -9.76 4.11 -9.76
CA THR A 115 -8.40 4.63 -9.96
C THR A 115 -8.29 5.63 -11.12
N ALA A 116 -8.95 5.37 -12.26
CA ALA A 116 -8.94 6.27 -13.41
C ALA A 116 -9.61 7.62 -13.08
N TYR A 117 -10.77 7.60 -12.41
CA TYR A 117 -11.44 8.81 -11.92
C TYR A 117 -10.58 9.55 -10.89
N GLU A 118 -9.93 8.81 -9.98
CA GLU A 118 -9.06 9.41 -8.98
C GLU A 118 -7.91 10.21 -9.63
N LEU A 119 -7.26 9.61 -10.63
CA LEU A 119 -6.13 10.21 -11.34
C LEU A 119 -6.56 11.36 -12.27
N LEU A 120 -7.84 11.43 -12.62
CA LEU A 120 -8.47 12.58 -13.29
C LEU A 120 -8.93 13.67 -12.32
N GLY A 121 -8.82 13.46 -11.00
CA GLY A 121 -9.28 14.38 -9.96
C GLY A 121 -10.78 14.31 -9.66
N GLU A 122 -11.51 13.37 -10.25
CA GLU A 122 -12.95 13.15 -10.04
C GLU A 122 -13.19 12.30 -8.77
N ASN A 123 -12.70 12.78 -7.61
CA ASN A 123 -12.60 11.99 -6.37
C ASN A 123 -13.95 11.44 -5.85
N ALA A 124 -15.07 12.14 -6.07
CA ALA A 124 -16.39 11.68 -5.66
C ALA A 124 -16.83 10.43 -6.44
N LYS A 125 -16.64 10.42 -7.77
CA LYS A 125 -16.91 9.25 -8.61
C LYS A 125 -15.91 8.13 -8.33
N ALA A 126 -14.65 8.46 -8.10
CA ALA A 126 -13.65 7.50 -7.69
C ALA A 126 -14.10 6.74 -6.43
N LEU A 127 -14.58 7.47 -5.41
CA LEU A 127 -15.06 6.89 -4.16
C LEU A 127 -16.25 5.95 -4.37
N GLU A 128 -17.21 6.35 -5.22
CA GLU A 128 -18.34 5.49 -5.59
C GLU A 128 -17.87 4.17 -6.21
N TRP A 129 -16.96 4.24 -7.19
CA TRP A 129 -16.47 3.06 -7.90
C TRP A 129 -15.60 2.14 -7.05
N ILE A 130 -14.74 2.69 -6.19
CA ILE A 130 -13.97 1.89 -5.24
C ILE A 130 -14.89 1.18 -4.26
N ARG A 131 -15.96 1.83 -3.76
CA ARG A 131 -16.96 1.18 -2.90
C ARG A 131 -17.69 0.05 -3.63
N LYS A 132 -18.11 0.27 -4.89
CA LYS A 132 -18.67 -0.82 -5.74
C LYS A 132 -17.69 -1.97 -5.91
N GLY A 133 -16.39 -1.68 -6.08
CA GLY A 133 -15.34 -2.69 -6.15
C GLY A 133 -15.26 -3.54 -4.88
N ILE A 134 -15.30 -2.91 -3.71
CA ILE A 134 -15.33 -3.57 -2.40
C ILE A 134 -16.59 -4.43 -2.24
N GLU A 135 -17.76 -3.92 -2.63
CA GLU A 135 -19.03 -4.66 -2.57
C GLU A 135 -19.01 -5.92 -3.45
N ARG A 136 -18.45 -5.81 -4.66
CA ARG A 136 -18.31 -6.95 -5.60
C ARG A 136 -17.28 -7.96 -5.12
N LYS A 137 -16.19 -7.48 -4.52
CA LYS A 137 -15.08 -8.32 -4.04
C LYS A 137 -14.32 -7.68 -2.88
N ALA A 138 -14.71 -8.03 -1.66
CA ALA A 138 -14.17 -7.44 -0.43
C ALA A 138 -12.69 -7.77 -0.17
N ASP A 139 -12.18 -8.90 -0.69
CA ASP A 139 -10.78 -9.33 -0.57
C ASP A 139 -9.89 -8.81 -1.72
N SER A 140 -10.45 -8.02 -2.65
CA SER A 140 -9.70 -7.38 -3.73
C SER A 140 -8.53 -6.54 -3.16
N HIS A 141 -7.43 -6.51 -3.91
CA HIS A 141 -6.19 -5.86 -3.47
C HIS A 141 -5.76 -6.26 -2.05
N ARG A 142 -5.92 -7.55 -1.72
CA ARG A 142 -5.61 -8.13 -0.41
C ARG A 142 -6.41 -7.51 0.74
N GLY A 143 -7.62 -7.04 0.46
CA GLY A 143 -8.51 -6.41 1.44
C GLY A 143 -8.04 -5.02 1.89
N THR A 144 -7.23 -4.33 1.09
CA THR A 144 -6.63 -3.03 1.47
C THR A 144 -7.40 -1.81 0.96
N GLU A 145 -8.49 -2.00 0.21
CA GLU A 145 -9.27 -0.90 -0.39
C GLU A 145 -9.93 0.03 0.63
N TRP A 146 -10.04 -0.36 1.90
CA TRP A 146 -10.49 0.56 2.95
C TRP A 146 -9.55 1.77 3.13
N VAL A 147 -8.25 1.60 2.87
CA VAL A 147 -7.28 2.71 2.86
C VAL A 147 -7.52 3.61 1.65
N HIS A 148 -7.82 3.03 0.48
CA HIS A 148 -8.14 3.80 -0.73
C HIS A 148 -9.40 4.65 -0.53
N VAL A 149 -10.44 4.08 0.09
CA VAL A 149 -11.64 4.82 0.51
C VAL A 149 -11.28 6.01 1.40
N LYS A 150 -10.44 5.80 2.43
CA LYS A 150 -10.02 6.87 3.35
C LYS A 150 -9.21 7.96 2.65
N ILE A 151 -8.36 7.59 1.70
CA ILE A 151 -7.64 8.54 0.85
C ILE A 151 -8.61 9.41 0.05
N LEU A 152 -9.61 8.80 -0.59
CA LEU A 152 -10.60 9.54 -1.39
C LEU A 152 -11.48 10.44 -0.52
N GLU A 153 -11.89 9.97 0.67
CA GLU A 153 -12.59 10.78 1.67
C GLU A 153 -11.76 12.01 2.08
N ALA A 154 -10.47 11.83 2.36
CA ALA A 154 -9.56 12.92 2.69
C ALA A 154 -9.36 13.89 1.51
N LYS A 155 -9.23 13.40 0.26
CA LYS A 155 -9.14 14.26 -0.93
C LYS A 155 -10.40 15.12 -1.14
N ILE A 156 -11.58 14.54 -0.88
CA ILE A 156 -12.86 15.27 -0.95
C ILE A 156 -12.93 16.34 0.15
N ALA A 157 -12.52 15.99 1.38
CA ALA A 157 -12.46 16.94 2.48
C ALA A 157 -11.49 18.11 2.18
N LEU A 158 -10.30 17.80 1.68
CA LEU A 158 -9.29 18.80 1.28
C LEU A 158 -9.74 19.73 0.16
N ALA A 159 -10.58 19.25 -0.76
CA ALA A 159 -11.15 20.10 -1.79
C ALA A 159 -12.10 21.18 -1.21
N SER A 160 -12.72 20.89 -0.06
CA SER A 160 -13.63 21.82 0.64
C SER A 160 -12.90 22.65 1.71
N ASP A 161 -11.89 22.06 2.35
CA ASP A 161 -11.07 22.65 3.39
C ASP A 161 -9.59 22.32 3.14
N PRO A 162 -8.82 23.22 2.48
CA PRO A 162 -7.41 23.00 2.20
C PRO A 162 -6.53 22.82 3.45
N LYS A 163 -7.04 23.19 4.64
CA LYS A 163 -6.36 23.04 5.92
C LYS A 163 -6.80 21.80 6.70
N TRP A 164 -7.60 20.93 6.10
CA TRP A 164 -8.16 19.76 6.77
C TRP A 164 -7.10 18.88 7.46
N LEU A 165 -5.91 18.76 6.86
CA LEU A 165 -4.76 18.01 7.41
C LEU A 165 -4.08 18.69 8.62
N GLU A 166 -4.41 19.94 8.95
CA GLU A 166 -3.92 20.60 10.18
C GLU A 166 -4.59 20.01 11.43
N THR A 167 -5.78 19.42 11.29
CA THR A 167 -6.57 18.89 12.41
C THR A 167 -7.02 17.44 12.23
N HIS A 168 -6.73 16.82 11.09
CA HIS A 168 -7.12 15.44 10.78
C HIS A 168 -5.98 14.66 10.13
N THR A 169 -6.02 13.33 10.29
CA THR A 169 -5.16 12.40 9.54
C THR A 169 -6.01 11.63 8.53
N VAL A 170 -5.42 11.18 7.43
CA VAL A 170 -6.13 10.50 6.34
C VAL A 170 -6.88 9.27 6.83
N LEU A 171 -6.25 8.49 7.72
CA LEU A 171 -6.84 7.27 8.28
C LEU A 171 -7.56 7.49 9.62
N GLY A 172 -7.57 8.70 10.17
CA GLY A 172 -8.07 8.96 11.53
C GLY A 172 -7.28 8.23 12.61
N LEU A 173 -6.00 7.92 12.34
CA LEU A 173 -5.11 7.25 13.29
C LEU A 173 -4.47 8.27 14.22
N ASP A 174 -4.29 7.87 15.48
CA ASP A 174 -3.60 8.65 16.51
C ASP A 174 -2.46 7.83 17.12
N TYR A 175 -1.27 8.46 17.15
CA TYR A 175 -0.05 7.90 17.72
C TYR A 175 0.50 8.71 18.91
N GLY A 176 -0.32 9.63 19.46
CA GLY A 176 0.04 10.60 20.49
C GLY A 176 0.82 11.81 19.96
N SER A 177 1.27 12.69 20.86
CA SER A 177 2.07 13.88 20.56
C SER A 177 3.52 13.78 21.05
N ASP A 178 3.89 12.64 21.61
CA ASP A 178 5.20 12.39 22.19
C ASP A 178 6.22 11.87 21.18
N ALA A 179 7.49 11.97 21.59
CA ALA A 179 8.63 11.50 20.79
C ALA A 179 8.59 9.98 20.58
N ARG A 180 8.00 9.26 21.55
CA ARG A 180 7.70 7.84 21.44
C ARG A 180 6.25 7.69 20.95
N PRO A 181 6.00 7.18 19.72
CA PRO A 181 4.64 6.94 19.26
C PRO A 181 3.99 5.79 20.05
N VAL A 182 2.69 5.94 20.32
CA VAL A 182 1.85 4.92 20.95
C VAL A 182 0.51 4.94 20.23
N ARG A 183 0.04 3.80 19.72
CA ARG A 183 -1.28 3.74 19.08
C ARG A 183 -2.37 4.02 20.12
N VAL A 184 -3.18 5.04 19.86
CA VAL A 184 -4.33 5.40 20.68
C VAL A 184 -5.58 4.82 20.03
N GLY A 185 -6.30 3.97 20.75
CA GLY A 185 -7.51 3.31 20.27
C GLY A 185 -7.26 2.19 19.25
N GLU A 186 -8.36 1.63 18.75
CA GLU A 186 -8.34 0.61 17.69
C GLU A 186 -8.42 1.28 16.32
N PRO A 187 -7.59 0.87 15.34
CA PRO A 187 -7.62 1.49 14.04
C PRO A 187 -8.85 1.03 13.23
N PRO A 188 -9.28 1.80 12.22
CA PRO A 188 -10.37 1.39 11.33
C PRO A 188 -10.08 0.03 10.71
N ALA A 189 -11.05 -0.88 10.78
CA ALA A 189 -10.98 -2.21 10.18
C ALA A 189 -9.87 -3.15 10.71
N ALA A 190 -9.27 -2.91 11.89
CA ALA A 190 -8.31 -3.85 12.49
C ALA A 190 -8.96 -5.19 12.85
N LYS A 191 -8.91 -6.13 11.91
CA LYS A 191 -9.22 -7.54 12.17
C LYS A 191 -8.00 -8.27 12.70
N GLU A 192 -6.80 -7.78 12.39
CA GLU A 192 -5.52 -8.42 12.70
C GLU A 192 -4.43 -7.40 13.04
N LYS A 193 -3.35 -7.88 13.67
CA LYS A 193 -2.22 -7.07 14.16
C LYS A 193 -1.61 -6.16 13.08
N TYR A 194 -1.46 -6.65 11.85
CA TYR A 194 -0.79 -5.97 10.74
C TYR A 194 -1.74 -5.33 9.72
N THR A 195 -3.05 -5.24 10.01
CA THR A 195 -4.03 -4.71 9.04
C THR A 195 -3.70 -3.30 8.55
N VAL A 196 -3.32 -2.39 9.46
CA VAL A 196 -2.96 -1.01 9.10
C VAL A 196 -1.66 -0.97 8.31
N LEU A 197 -0.64 -1.70 8.78
CA LEU A 197 0.66 -1.80 8.10
C LEU A 197 0.49 -2.30 6.66
N HIS A 198 -0.24 -3.40 6.47
CA HIS A 198 -0.48 -3.99 5.15
C HIS A 198 -1.30 -3.06 4.25
N GLY A 199 -2.34 -2.43 4.80
CA GLY A 199 -3.17 -1.46 4.08
C GLY A 199 -2.35 -0.27 3.57
N LEU A 200 -1.64 0.40 4.47
CA LEU A 200 -0.80 1.55 4.14
C LEU A 200 0.30 1.17 3.13
N SER A 201 1.06 0.11 3.41
CA SER A 201 2.17 -0.31 2.53
C SER A 201 1.68 -0.71 1.13
N TYR A 202 0.53 -1.37 1.02
CA TYR A 202 -0.02 -1.75 -0.29
C TYR A 202 -0.44 -0.51 -1.08
N GLN A 203 -1.27 0.36 -0.49
CA GLN A 203 -1.81 1.51 -1.19
C GLN A 203 -0.74 2.56 -1.51
N LEU A 204 0.25 2.76 -0.62
CA LEU A 204 1.39 3.62 -0.89
C LEU A 204 2.24 3.10 -2.07
N ARG A 205 2.49 1.79 -2.18
CA ARG A 205 3.21 1.23 -3.33
C ARG A 205 2.49 1.47 -4.65
N GLU A 206 1.17 1.33 -4.68
CA GLU A 206 0.38 1.64 -5.87
C GLU A 206 0.48 3.13 -6.21
N ARG A 207 0.38 3.99 -5.20
CA ARG A 207 0.27 5.44 -5.36
C ARG A 207 1.58 6.15 -5.72
N LEU A 208 2.70 5.74 -5.12
CA LEU A 208 4.02 6.36 -5.35
C LEU A 208 4.54 6.19 -6.79
N LYS A 209 3.91 5.31 -7.58
CA LYS A 209 4.12 5.21 -9.04
C LYS A 209 3.70 6.50 -9.74
N PHE A 210 2.57 7.08 -9.33
CA PHE A 210 1.89 8.20 -9.99
C PHE A 210 2.09 9.53 -9.29
N VAL A 211 2.09 9.54 -7.96
CA VAL A 211 2.22 10.76 -7.15
C VAL A 211 3.69 10.96 -6.77
N LYS A 212 4.23 12.15 -7.02
CA LYS A 212 5.60 12.54 -6.68
C LYS A 212 5.59 13.59 -5.58
N ALA A 213 6.67 13.64 -4.83
CA ALA A 213 6.87 14.68 -3.83
C ALA A 213 6.94 16.07 -4.50
N PRO A 214 6.42 17.14 -3.83
CA PRO A 214 5.70 17.11 -2.56
C PRO A 214 4.20 16.78 -2.73
N ASP A 215 3.62 16.03 -1.78
CA ASP A 215 2.18 15.81 -1.65
C ASP A 215 1.85 15.54 -0.17
N PRO A 216 1.31 16.53 0.57
CA PRO A 216 1.09 16.41 2.02
C PRO A 216 0.13 15.29 2.43
N LEU A 217 -0.80 14.89 1.57
CA LEU A 217 -1.67 13.74 1.84
C LEU A 217 -0.86 12.45 1.82
N VAL A 218 0.02 12.27 0.84
CA VAL A 218 0.98 11.16 0.81
C VAL A 218 1.97 11.27 1.97
N GLY A 219 2.40 12.49 2.33
CA GLY A 219 3.22 12.76 3.51
C GLY A 219 2.57 12.25 4.80
N ASP A 220 1.28 12.52 5.01
CA ASP A 220 0.52 12.00 6.16
C ASP A 220 0.44 10.47 6.16
N LEU A 221 0.14 9.82 5.03
CA LEU A 221 0.11 8.36 4.91
C LEU A 221 1.46 7.73 5.26
N LEU A 222 2.55 8.29 4.73
CA LEU A 222 3.91 7.84 5.02
C LEU A 222 4.27 8.03 6.48
N PHE A 223 3.88 9.16 7.08
CA PHE A 223 4.12 9.42 8.48
C PHE A 223 3.36 8.43 9.38
N ASN A 224 2.11 8.14 9.06
CA ASN A 224 1.31 7.11 9.73
C ASN A 224 1.92 5.71 9.56
N LEU A 225 2.45 5.36 8.38
CA LEU A 225 3.14 4.09 8.16
C LEU A 225 4.41 4.01 9.00
N ALA A 226 5.20 5.08 9.10
CA ALA A 226 6.39 5.12 9.94
C ALA A 226 6.05 4.93 11.43
N ASN A 227 5.01 5.61 11.93
CA ASN A 227 4.54 5.45 13.30
C ASN A 227 4.09 4.01 13.57
N GLU A 228 3.29 3.44 12.65
CA GLU A 228 2.79 2.07 12.73
C GLU A 228 3.93 1.05 12.78
N THR A 229 4.91 1.21 11.88
CA THR A 229 6.09 0.35 11.78
C THR A 229 6.91 0.40 13.08
N ALA A 230 7.06 1.59 13.67
CA ALA A 230 7.77 1.78 14.92
C ALA A 230 7.04 1.15 16.11
N VAL A 231 5.72 1.33 16.22
CA VAL A 231 4.87 0.73 17.27
C VAL A 231 4.87 -0.80 17.21
N LEU A 232 4.91 -1.37 16.00
CA LEU A 232 4.98 -2.82 15.80
C LEU A 232 6.36 -3.43 16.13
N GLY A 233 7.36 -2.58 16.42
CA GLY A 233 8.66 -2.98 16.93
C GLY A 233 9.82 -2.83 15.94
N ALA A 234 9.58 -2.39 14.70
CA ALA A 234 10.61 -2.17 13.69
C ALA A 234 11.01 -0.69 13.61
N ALA A 235 11.44 -0.12 14.74
CA ALA A 235 11.68 1.32 14.82
C ALA A 235 12.83 1.77 13.91
N GLN A 236 13.89 0.97 13.73
CA GLN A 236 15.00 1.36 12.86
C GLN A 236 14.54 1.44 11.39
N GLN A 237 13.71 0.51 10.91
CA GLN A 237 13.13 0.58 9.57
C GLN A 237 12.24 1.81 9.36
N ALA A 238 11.52 2.23 10.40
CA ALA A 238 10.66 3.42 10.33
C ALA A 238 11.45 4.71 9.99
N LEU A 239 12.76 4.78 10.27
CA LEU A 239 13.58 5.97 9.95
C LEU A 239 13.54 6.33 8.47
N GLY A 240 13.71 5.34 7.58
CA GLY A 240 13.66 5.59 6.15
C GLY A 240 12.28 6.07 5.69
N ILE A 241 11.22 5.61 6.35
CA ILE A 241 9.85 6.03 6.06
C ILE A 241 9.59 7.45 6.59
N TYR A 242 10.11 7.81 7.78
CA TYR A 242 10.06 9.20 8.27
C TYR A 242 10.79 10.17 7.32
N ASP A 243 11.97 9.81 6.83
CA ASP A 243 12.70 10.64 5.87
C ASP A 243 11.88 10.82 4.59
N LEU A 244 11.25 9.75 4.09
CA LEU A 244 10.36 9.83 2.93
C LEU A 244 9.10 10.66 3.21
N ALA A 245 8.51 10.56 4.40
CA ALA A 245 7.36 11.38 4.79
C ALA A 245 7.73 12.88 4.82
N ALA A 246 8.95 13.21 5.25
CA ALA A 246 9.47 14.58 5.18
C ALA A 246 9.67 15.04 3.73
N ASP A 247 10.19 14.18 2.83
CA ASP A 247 10.31 14.48 1.39
C ASP A 247 8.95 14.84 0.78
N TYR A 248 7.88 14.18 1.23
CA TYR A 248 6.50 14.42 0.78
C TYR A 248 5.78 15.56 1.52
N ASN A 249 6.46 16.28 2.42
CA ASN A 249 5.90 17.39 3.18
C ASN A 249 4.75 16.98 4.12
N ALA A 250 4.99 15.95 4.96
CA ALA A 250 4.05 15.53 5.99
C ALA A 250 3.58 16.71 6.88
N PRO A 251 2.29 16.80 7.25
CA PRO A 251 1.70 17.99 7.88
C PRO A 251 2.38 18.43 9.20
N ASP A 252 2.73 17.49 10.08
CA ASP A 252 3.39 17.79 11.36
C ASP A 252 4.90 17.50 11.32
N ALA A 253 5.64 18.36 10.62
CA ALA A 253 7.08 18.25 10.46
C ALA A 253 7.84 18.28 11.82
N ALA A 254 7.31 19.00 12.81
CA ALA A 254 7.92 19.11 14.14
C ALA A 254 7.83 17.78 14.90
N LEU A 255 6.64 17.16 14.94
CA LEU A 255 6.44 15.86 15.56
C LEU A 255 7.17 14.74 14.79
N LEU A 256 7.16 14.79 13.46
CA LEU A 256 7.94 13.86 12.62
C LEU A 256 9.41 13.90 13.02
N LYS A 257 10.01 15.10 13.07
CA LYS A 257 11.41 15.26 13.46
C LYS A 257 11.65 14.75 14.90
N LYS A 258 10.78 15.11 15.84
CA LYS A 258 10.84 14.68 17.24
C LYS A 258 10.86 13.14 17.36
N ARG A 259 10.03 12.43 16.58
CA ARG A 259 9.97 10.97 16.55
C ARG A 259 11.18 10.33 15.87
N ALA A 260 11.59 10.85 14.72
CA ALA A 260 12.78 10.36 14.02
C ALA A 260 14.04 10.49 14.90
N ASP A 261 14.20 11.61 15.62
CA ASP A 261 15.33 11.83 16.53
C ASP A 261 15.30 10.89 17.74
N TYR A 262 14.11 10.61 18.29
CA TYR A 262 13.95 9.61 19.34
C TYR A 262 14.42 8.22 18.88
N VAL A 263 13.96 7.78 17.71
CA VAL A 263 14.36 6.48 17.13
C VAL A 263 15.87 6.42 16.84
N ARG A 264 16.48 7.49 16.31
CA ARG A 264 17.94 7.57 16.13
C ARG A 264 18.69 7.42 17.47
N SER A 265 18.15 8.01 18.54
CA SER A 265 18.78 7.97 19.86
C SER A 265 18.82 6.57 20.49
N ILE A 266 17.76 5.76 20.30
CA ILE A 266 17.68 4.40 20.86
C ILE A 266 18.49 3.40 20.03
N THR A 267 18.55 3.59 18.70
CA THR A 267 19.33 2.72 17.80
C THR A 267 20.85 2.94 17.97
N ALA A 268 21.28 4.18 18.22
CA ALA A 268 22.68 4.48 18.53
C ALA A 268 23.15 3.86 19.86
N LYS A 269 22.29 3.84 20.89
CA LYS A 269 22.57 3.21 22.19
C LYS A 269 22.69 1.68 22.09
N GLY A 270 21.89 1.05 21.23
CA GLY A 270 21.98 -0.40 20.96
C GLY A 270 23.30 -0.84 20.33
N LYS A 271 23.96 0.02 19.53
CA LYS A 271 25.27 -0.26 18.94
C LYS A 271 26.43 -0.22 19.94
N LYS A 272 26.33 0.61 21.00
CA LYS A 272 27.38 0.78 22.02
C LYS A 272 27.40 -0.31 23.10
N ARG A 273 26.36 -1.15 23.18
CA ARG A 273 26.23 -2.27 24.14
C ARG A 273 26.67 -3.61 23.55
N ARG A 274 27.30 -3.61 22.37
CA ARG A 274 27.88 -4.77 21.70
C ARG A 274 29.38 -4.83 21.94
#